data_AF-A0A6A6EU52-F1
#
_entry.id   AF-A0A6A6EU52-F1
#
_cell.length_a   1.000
_cell.length_b   1.000
_cell.length_c   1.000
_cell.angle_alpha   90.00
_cell.angle_beta   90.00
_cell.angle_gamma   90.00
#
_symmetry.space_group_name_H-M   'P 1'
#
loop_
_entity.id
_entity.type
_entity.pdbx_description
1 polymer ?
#
loop_
_entity_poly.entity_id
_entity_poly.type
_entity_poly.pdbx_seq_one_letter_code
_entity_poly.pdbx_strand_id
1 'polypeptide(L)'
;MKASATLVFLAGIAATNARLLYIRNPQVNSQAFAGALGGVEATPVLDSGNPDRPFEVNGDTFVNIGAALQRSCDQQFNGCANLANGGDETISTADCQAQKGEF
;
A
#
# COMPACT_ATOMS: atom_id res chain seq x y z
N MET A 1 -10.75 0.91 69.84
CA MET A 1 -9.61 1.78 69.47
C MET A 1 -8.98 1.19 68.22
N LYS A 2 -9.26 1.80 67.04
CA LYS A 2 -8.29 2.50 66.15
C LYS A 2 -7.29 1.55 65.47
N ALA A 3 -7.55 1.24 64.19
CA ALA A 3 -6.72 1.60 63.00
C ALA A 3 -5.72 0.48 62.65
N SER A 4 -5.35 0.16 61.41
CA SER A 4 -5.49 0.84 60.12
C SER A 4 -5.28 -0.21 59.01
N ALA A 5 -5.86 0.05 57.84
CA ALA A 5 -5.76 -0.74 56.61
C ALA A 5 -4.38 -0.63 55.93
N THR A 6 -3.95 -1.69 55.23
CA THR A 6 -3.22 -1.54 53.95
C THR A 6 -3.50 -2.73 53.05
N LEU A 7 -4.30 -2.51 52.00
CA LEU A 7 -4.37 -3.37 50.82
C LEU A 7 -3.08 -3.21 50.01
N VAL A 8 -2.46 -4.32 49.63
CA VAL A 8 -1.49 -4.34 48.52
C VAL A 8 -2.06 -5.23 47.43
N PHE A 9 -2.65 -4.59 46.42
CA PHE A 9 -3.03 -5.23 45.16
C PHE A 9 -1.76 -5.48 44.34
N LEU A 10 -1.39 -6.76 44.18
CA LEU A 10 -0.40 -7.18 43.19
C LEU A 10 -1.12 -7.45 41.85
N ALA A 11 -1.34 -6.39 41.07
CA ALA A 11 -1.74 -6.51 39.67
C ALA A 11 -0.47 -6.52 38.79
N GLY A 12 0.15 -7.69 38.62
CA GLY A 12 1.22 -7.91 37.66
C GLY A 12 0.68 -8.65 36.44
N ILE A 13 -0.16 -8.00 35.62
CA ILE A 13 -0.59 -8.57 34.34
C ILE A 13 0.47 -8.22 33.29
N ALA A 14 1.01 -9.27 32.70
CA ALA A 14 2.00 -9.27 31.64
C ALA A 14 1.67 -8.27 30.52
N ALA A 15 2.64 -7.43 30.16
CA ALA A 15 2.60 -6.67 28.93
C ALA A 15 2.68 -7.64 27.74
N THR A 16 1.51 -8.11 27.30
CA THR A 16 1.36 -8.89 26.08
C THR A 16 1.78 -8.05 24.88
N ASN A 17 2.72 -8.59 24.11
CA ASN A 17 3.27 -8.02 22.88
C ASN A 17 2.16 -7.44 21.99
N ALA A 18 2.08 -6.11 21.88
CA ALA A 18 1.12 -5.39 21.04
C ALA A 18 1.35 -5.56 19.51
N ARG A 19 2.15 -6.55 19.08
CA ARG A 19 2.42 -6.83 17.66
C ARG A 19 1.50 -7.87 17.03
N LEU A 20 0.58 -8.48 17.79
CA LEU A 20 -0.33 -9.50 17.27
C LEU A 20 -1.70 -8.98 16.80
N LEU A 21 -1.95 -7.67 16.90
CA LEU A 21 -3.18 -7.03 16.42
C LEU A 21 -2.97 -6.07 15.24
N TYR A 22 -1.91 -6.25 14.45
CA TYR A 22 -1.94 -5.76 13.06
C TYR A 22 -2.81 -6.74 12.25
N ILE A 23 -4.09 -6.79 12.65
CA ILE A 23 -5.18 -7.32 11.85
C ILE A 23 -5.02 -6.64 10.50
N ARG A 24 -5.01 -7.44 9.43
CA ARG A 24 -5.08 -6.96 8.05
C ARG A 24 -6.31 -6.08 7.92
N ASN A 25 -6.18 -4.80 8.25
CA ASN A 25 -7.13 -3.81 7.82
C ASN A 25 -7.10 -3.92 6.30
N PRO A 26 -8.23 -4.12 5.61
CA PRO A 26 -8.22 -4.06 4.15
C PRO A 26 -7.64 -2.69 3.80
N GLN A 27 -6.40 -2.69 3.34
CA GLN A 27 -5.66 -1.46 3.12
C GLN A 27 -6.38 -0.75 1.99
N VAL A 28 -6.93 0.43 2.28
CA VAL A 28 -7.77 1.16 1.34
C VAL A 28 -6.87 1.61 0.20
N ASN A 29 -7.07 1.02 -0.98
CA ASN A 29 -6.37 1.46 -2.17
C ASN A 29 -6.75 2.92 -2.44
N SER A 30 -5.76 3.81 -2.39
CA SER A 30 -5.97 5.26 -2.52
C SER A 30 -6.02 5.73 -3.99
N GLN A 31 -6.15 4.80 -4.94
CA GLN A 31 -6.22 5.08 -6.37
C GLN A 31 -7.64 5.33 -6.85
N ALA A 32 -7.79 6.36 -7.70
CA ALA A 32 -9.01 6.61 -8.44
C ALA A 32 -9.02 5.97 -9.84
N PHE A 33 -7.85 5.63 -10.38
CA PHE A 33 -7.70 4.92 -11.65
C PHE A 33 -7.55 3.42 -11.38
N ALA A 34 -8.39 2.61 -12.02
CA ALA A 34 -8.37 1.15 -11.91
C ALA A 34 -8.40 0.46 -13.29
N GLY A 35 -8.22 1.22 -14.37
CA GLY A 35 -8.17 0.65 -15.71
C GLY A 35 -6.89 -0.18 -15.88
N ALA A 36 -6.99 -1.35 -16.50
CA ALA A 36 -5.82 -2.18 -16.81
C ALA A 36 -5.15 -1.71 -18.11
N LEU A 37 -3.83 -1.46 -18.10
CA LEU A 37 -3.04 -1.14 -19.30
C LEU A 37 -2.67 -2.45 -19.99
N GLY A 38 -3.31 -2.76 -21.11
CA GLY A 38 -3.05 -4.03 -21.80
C GLY A 38 -3.26 -5.26 -20.91
N GLY A 39 -4.26 -5.22 -20.02
CA GLY A 39 -4.51 -6.28 -19.04
C GLY A 39 -3.63 -6.23 -17.78
N VAL A 40 -2.72 -5.26 -17.65
CA VAL A 40 -1.92 -5.03 -16.44
C VAL A 40 -2.65 -4.07 -15.51
N GLU A 41 -3.03 -4.55 -14.33
CA GLU A 41 -3.63 -3.71 -13.30
C GLU A 41 -2.63 -2.75 -12.66
N ALA A 42 -3.13 -1.61 -12.19
CA ALA A 42 -2.32 -0.63 -11.47
C ALA A 42 -1.85 -1.21 -10.13
N THR A 43 -0.57 -1.02 -9.80
CA THR A 43 -0.05 -1.43 -8.49
C THR A 43 -0.75 -0.61 -7.40
N PRO A 44 -1.42 -1.22 -6.41
CA PRO A 44 -2.21 -0.46 -5.45
C PRO A 44 -1.36 0.51 -4.62
N VAL A 45 -1.95 1.65 -4.26
CA VAL A 45 -1.39 2.58 -3.27
C VAL A 45 -2.01 2.25 -1.92
N LEU A 46 -1.22 1.70 -1.01
CA LEU A 46 -1.65 1.24 0.31
C LEU A 46 -1.10 2.15 1.43
N ASP A 47 -1.59 1.94 2.65
CA ASP A 47 -1.04 2.57 3.86
C ASP A 47 0.22 1.82 4.30
N SER A 48 1.37 2.49 4.33
CA SER A 48 2.66 1.90 4.69
C SER A 48 2.80 1.54 6.18
N GLY A 49 1.90 2.04 7.03
CA GLY A 49 2.01 2.01 8.48
C GLY A 49 3.05 2.98 9.06
N ASN A 50 3.71 3.80 8.22
CA ASN A 50 4.68 4.81 8.63
C ASN A 50 4.06 6.23 8.50
N PRO A 51 3.84 6.96 9.60
CA PRO A 51 3.24 8.29 9.55
C PRO A 51 4.07 9.32 8.77
N ASP A 52 5.39 9.15 8.67
CA ASP A 52 6.26 10.07 7.93
C ASP A 52 6.22 9.83 6.42
N ARG A 53 5.87 8.62 5.99
CA ARG A 53 5.77 8.20 4.57
C ARG A 53 4.56 7.28 4.38
N PRO A 54 3.34 7.81 4.52
CA PRO A 54 2.14 6.99 4.72
C PRO A 54 1.68 6.19 3.50
N PHE A 55 2.18 6.50 2.29
CA PHE A 55 1.75 5.83 1.07
C PHE A 55 2.78 4.78 0.64
N GLU A 56 2.35 3.56 0.31
CA GLU A 56 3.21 2.49 -0.20
C GLU A 56 2.74 2.00 -1.58
N VAL A 57 3.70 1.72 -2.47
CA VAL A 57 3.48 1.08 -3.77
C VAL A 57 4.55 0.01 -3.98
N ASN A 58 4.17 -1.27 -3.82
CA ASN A 58 5.07 -2.42 -3.99
C ASN A 58 6.39 -2.27 -3.19
N GLY A 59 6.27 -1.90 -1.90
CA GLY A 59 7.41 -1.70 -1.00
C GLY A 59 8.10 -0.32 -1.08
N ASP A 60 7.86 0.47 -2.13
CA ASP A 60 8.31 1.87 -2.18
C ASP A 60 7.36 2.75 -1.36
N THR A 61 7.87 3.59 -0.45
CA THR A 61 7.02 4.49 0.37
C THR A 61 7.14 5.96 -0.03
N PHE A 62 6.10 6.76 0.19
CA PHE A 62 6.02 8.14 -0.26
C PHE A 62 5.39 9.03 0.81
N VAL A 63 5.87 10.26 0.89
CA VAL A 63 5.27 11.30 1.74
C VAL A 63 4.01 11.86 1.11
N ASN A 64 3.97 11.94 -0.23
CA ASN A 64 2.91 12.58 -1.00
C ASN A 64 2.15 11.56 -1.86
N ILE A 65 0.82 11.60 -1.80
CA ILE A 65 -0.05 10.68 -2.56
C ILE A 65 0.16 10.77 -4.07
N GLY A 66 0.38 11.97 -4.63
CA GLY A 66 0.64 12.16 -6.06
C GLY A 66 1.88 11.42 -6.54
N ALA A 67 2.96 11.41 -5.73
CA ALA A 67 4.17 10.64 -6.06
C ALA A 67 3.92 9.13 -6.05
N ALA A 68 3.11 8.65 -5.09
CA ALA A 68 2.71 7.24 -5.03
C ALA A 68 1.83 6.85 -6.23
N LEU A 69 0.87 7.69 -6.59
CA LEU A 69 0.02 7.50 -7.77
C LEU A 69 0.85 7.44 -9.06
N GLN A 70 1.79 8.37 -9.24
CA GLN A 70 2.68 8.36 -10.40
C GLN A 70 3.54 7.07 -10.44
N ARG A 71 4.06 6.64 -9.29
CA ARG A 71 4.82 5.39 -9.20
C ARG A 71 4.00 4.18 -9.65
N SER A 72 2.73 4.11 -9.24
CA SER A 72 1.82 3.07 -9.69
C SER A 72 1.62 3.10 -11.21
N CYS A 73 1.32 4.26 -11.79
CA CYS A 73 1.16 4.40 -13.24
C CYS A 73 2.42 3.94 -13.98
N ASP A 74 3.60 4.31 -13.50
CA ASP A 74 4.88 3.90 -14.11
C ASP A 74 5.13 2.38 -13.97
N GLN A 75 4.77 1.75 -12.84
CA GLN A 75 4.85 0.29 -12.70
C GLN A 75 3.88 -0.43 -13.64
N GLN A 76 2.67 0.09 -13.78
CA GLN A 76 1.66 -0.44 -14.69
C GLN A 76 2.12 -0.34 -16.15
N PHE A 77 2.65 0.82 -16.56
CA PHE A 77 3.21 1.03 -17.89
C PHE A 77 4.36 0.06 -18.17
N ASN A 78 5.29 -0.10 -17.22
CA ASN A 78 6.41 -1.03 -17.39
C ASN A 78 5.92 -2.47 -17.53
N GLY A 79 4.89 -2.88 -16.78
CA GLY A 79 4.25 -4.19 -16.95
C GLY A 79 3.68 -4.37 -18.35
N CYS A 80 2.93 -3.38 -18.85
CA CYS A 80 2.37 -3.41 -20.21
C CYS A 80 3.47 -3.46 -21.28
N ALA A 81 4.50 -2.62 -21.13
CA ALA A 81 5.63 -2.61 -22.05
C ALA A 81 6.43 -3.92 -22.04
N ASN A 82 6.53 -4.59 -20.88
CA ASN A 82 7.16 -5.90 -20.78
C ASN A 82 6.35 -6.99 -21.51
N LEU A 83 5.01 -6.92 -21.50
CA LEU A 83 4.17 -7.83 -22.30
C LEU A 83 4.38 -7.59 -23.80
N ALA A 84 4.29 -6.33 -24.22
CA ALA A 84 4.49 -5.93 -25.62
C ALA A 84 5.87 -6.38 -26.15
N ASN A 85 6.94 -6.15 -25.38
CA ASN A 85 8.30 -6.55 -25.76
C ASN A 85 8.58 -8.04 -25.51
N GLY A 86 7.71 -8.72 -24.75
CA GLY A 86 7.83 -10.13 -24.39
C GLY A 86 7.27 -11.08 -25.45
N GLY A 87 6.72 -10.56 -26.55
CA GLY A 87 6.16 -11.34 -27.65
C GLY A 87 4.65 -11.47 -27.64
N ASP A 88 3.93 -10.69 -26.81
CA ASP A 88 2.48 -10.57 -26.95
C ASP A 88 2.15 -9.74 -28.19
N GLU A 89 1.62 -10.38 -29.24
CA GLU A 89 1.27 -9.72 -30.50
C GLU A 89 -0.03 -8.91 -30.43
N THR A 90 -0.76 -8.98 -29.31
CA THR A 90 -2.06 -8.30 -29.12
C THR A 90 -1.92 -6.89 -28.54
N ILE A 91 -0.73 -6.54 -28.05
CA ILE A 91 -0.43 -5.27 -27.37
C ILE A 91 0.87 -4.69 -27.91
N SER A 92 0.87 -3.40 -28.24
CA SER A 92 2.08 -2.66 -28.58
C SER A 92 2.54 -1.75 -27.43
N THR A 93 3.83 -1.41 -27.40
CA THR A 93 4.35 -0.41 -26.48
C THR A 93 3.73 0.97 -26.69
N ALA A 94 3.29 1.27 -27.92
CA ALA A 94 2.57 2.50 -28.26
C ALA A 94 1.18 2.54 -27.59
N ASP A 95 0.46 1.41 -27.53
CA ASP A 95 -0.82 1.31 -26.82
C ASP A 95 -0.65 1.59 -25.33
N CYS A 96 0.39 1.01 -24.71
CA CYS A 96 0.74 1.29 -23.32
C CYS A 96 1.03 2.79 -23.08
N GLN A 97 1.66 3.46 -24.04
CA GLN A 97 2.09 4.85 -23.92
C GLN A 97 0.95 5.84 -24.13
N ALA A 98 0.06 5.56 -25.08
CA ALA A 98 -1.14 6.36 -25.33
C ALA A 98 -2.00 6.43 -24.07
N GLN A 99 -2.25 5.28 -23.45
CA GLN A 99 -3.12 5.18 -22.28
C GLN A 99 -2.47 5.80 -21.02
N LYS A 100 -1.14 5.81 -20.90
CA LYS A 100 -0.44 6.56 -19.82
C LYS A 100 -0.68 8.07 -19.89
N GLY A 101 -0.92 8.62 -21.08
CA GLY A 101 -1.20 10.05 -21.27
C GLY A 101 -2.63 10.47 -20.94
N GLU A 102 -3.52 9.52 -20.66
CA GLU A 102 -4.94 9.78 -20.34
C GLU A 102 -5.22 9.92 -18.83
N PHE A 103 -4.23 9.64 -17.98
CA PHE A 103 -4.32 9.70 -16.51
C PHE A 103 -3.48 10.85 -15.93
#